data_AF-F2TE42-F1
#
_entry.id   AF-F2TE42-F1
#
_cell.length_a   1.000
_cell.length_b   1.000
_cell.length_c   1.000
_cell.angle_alpha   90.00
_cell.angle_beta   90.00
_cell.angle_gamma   90.00
#
_symmetry.space_group_name_H-M   'P 1'
#
loop_
_entity.id
_entity.type
_entity.pdbx_description
1 polymer ?
#
loop_
_entity_poly.entity_id
_entity_poly.type
_entity_poly.pdbx_seq_one_letter_code
_entity_poly.pdbx_strand_id
1 'polypeptide(L)'
;MKLYIFTLLLVFIATAAFAGVGPEKAILVSYPSDTPSSVIDAAMEAVEDAGGVITHKFELIKGFAATAPMTVFDTLSTLSDKHRPWIEEDQIVTLDGKLTSGGNKL
;
A
#
# COMPACT_ATOMS: atom_id res chain seq x y z
N MET A 1 -3.01 44.18 -13.37
CA MET A 1 -1.94 43.17 -13.62
C MET A 1 -1.43 42.46 -12.36
N LYS A 2 -1.52 43.05 -11.15
CA LYS A 2 -1.00 42.43 -9.91
C LYS A 2 -1.80 41.20 -9.41
N LEU A 3 -3.12 41.15 -9.63
CA LEU A 3 -3.99 40.07 -9.13
C LEU A 3 -3.86 38.75 -9.90
N TYR A 4 -3.57 38.79 -11.21
CA TYR A 4 -3.43 37.59 -12.04
C TYR A 4 -2.24 36.72 -11.64
N ILE A 5 -1.17 37.34 -11.13
CA ILE A 5 0.00 36.62 -10.62
C ILE A 5 -0.38 35.84 -9.36
N PHE A 6 -1.17 36.42 -8.46
CA PHE A 6 -1.67 35.71 -7.29
C PHE A 6 -2.61 34.56 -7.66
N THR A 7 -3.46 34.73 -8.68
CA THR A 7 -4.34 33.65 -9.15
C THR A 7 -3.53 32.52 -9.80
N LEU A 8 -2.52 32.85 -10.61
CA LEU A 8 -1.64 31.87 -11.24
C LEU A 8 -0.80 31.11 -10.19
N LEU A 9 -0.29 31.82 -9.18
CA LEU A 9 0.47 31.23 -8.07
C LEU A 9 -0.41 30.27 -7.25
N LEU A 10 -1.66 30.63 -6.99
CA LEU A 10 -2.59 29.82 -6.22
C LEU A 10 -3.02 28.54 -6.97
N VAL A 11 -3.21 28.65 -8.30
CA VAL A 11 -3.42 27.48 -9.17
C VAL A 11 -2.19 26.57 -9.19
N PHE A 12 -0.99 27.14 -9.27
CA PHE A 12 0.26 26.36 -9.30
C PHE A 12 0.52 25.61 -7.97
N ILE A 13 0.24 26.26 -6.83
CA ILE A 13 0.34 25.64 -5.51
C ILE A 13 -0.69 24.52 -5.35
N ALA A 14 -1.93 24.73 -5.81
CA ALA A 14 -2.97 23.70 -5.75
C ALA A 14 -2.60 22.46 -6.56
N THR A 15 -1.99 22.61 -7.75
CA THR A 15 -1.56 21.46 -8.55
C THR A 15 -0.38 20.69 -7.94
N ALA A 16 0.52 21.36 -7.21
CA ALA A 16 1.65 20.70 -6.56
C ALA A 16 1.23 19.87 -5.32
N ALA A 17 0.16 20.29 -4.62
CA ALA A 17 -0.33 19.60 -3.43
C ALA A 17 -0.98 18.23 -3.74
N PHE A 18 -1.53 18.04 -4.94
CA PHE A 18 -2.16 16.78 -5.35
C PHE A 18 -1.25 15.83 -6.15
N ALA A 19 -0.01 16.23 -6.43
CA ALA A 19 0.92 15.41 -7.20
C ALA A 19 1.42 14.15 -6.46
N GLY A 20 1.18 14.04 -5.15
CA GLY A 20 1.65 12.94 -4.30
C GLY A 20 0.70 11.73 -4.19
N VAL A 21 -0.55 11.85 -4.62
CA VAL A 21 -1.53 10.75 -4.50
C VAL A 21 -1.50 9.94 -5.80
N GLY A 22 -0.47 9.10 -5.94
CA GLY A 22 -0.43 8.09 -7.00
C GLY A 22 -1.56 7.06 -6.83
N PRO A 23 -1.89 6.27 -7.87
CA PRO A 23 -2.86 5.19 -7.73
C PRO A 23 -2.38 4.19 -6.66
N GLU A 24 -3.23 3.93 -5.68
CA GLU A 24 -3.00 2.96 -4.62
C GLU A 24 -3.37 1.56 -5.07
N LYS A 25 -2.69 0.56 -4.50
CA LYS A 25 -3.01 -0.86 -4.65
C LYS A 25 -3.15 -1.50 -3.29
N ALA A 26 -4.09 -2.44 -3.18
CA ALA A 26 -4.12 -3.38 -2.07
C ALA A 26 -3.02 -4.42 -2.30
N ILE A 27 -2.15 -4.59 -1.31
CA ILE A 27 -0.98 -5.47 -1.38
C ILE A 27 -0.87 -6.36 -0.16
N LEU A 28 -0.21 -7.49 -0.37
CA LEU A 28 0.27 -8.39 0.66
C LEU A 28 1.80 -8.43 0.60
N VAL A 29 2.43 -8.15 1.72
CA VAL A 29 3.90 -8.15 1.87
C VAL A 29 4.26 -9.28 2.82
N SER A 30 5.04 -10.24 2.34
CA SER A 30 5.51 -11.37 3.14
C SER A 30 7.03 -11.45 3.14
N TYR A 31 7.60 -11.98 4.22
CA TYR A 31 9.03 -12.04 4.46
C TYR A 31 9.49 -13.46 4.83
N PRO A 32 10.78 -13.77 4.67
CA PRO A 32 11.38 -14.98 5.22
C PRO A 32 11.08 -15.12 6.72
N SER A 33 10.90 -16.36 7.20
CA SER A 33 10.47 -16.62 8.58
C SER A 33 11.46 -16.18 9.66
N ASP A 34 12.73 -16.06 9.32
CA ASP A 34 13.83 -15.58 10.18
C ASP A 34 13.97 -14.05 10.19
N THR A 35 13.09 -13.33 9.50
CA THR A 35 13.12 -11.87 9.43
C THR A 35 12.82 -11.24 10.80
N PRO A 36 13.72 -10.38 11.33
CA PRO A 36 13.49 -9.67 12.57
C PRO A 36 12.27 -8.75 12.51
N SER A 37 11.56 -8.59 13.63
CA SER A 37 10.39 -7.70 13.68
C SER A 37 10.73 -6.27 13.28
N SER A 38 11.91 -5.77 13.64
CA SER A 38 12.35 -4.41 13.30
C SER A 38 12.38 -4.12 11.80
N VAL A 39 12.68 -5.12 10.96
CA VAL A 39 12.65 -4.95 9.50
C VAL A 39 11.21 -4.81 9.00
N ILE A 40 10.29 -5.59 9.56
CA ILE A 40 8.87 -5.55 9.22
C ILE A 40 8.24 -4.26 9.72
N ASP A 41 8.60 -3.84 10.94
CA ASP A 41 8.12 -2.60 11.54
C ASP A 41 8.61 -1.37 10.73
N ALA A 42 9.88 -1.34 10.31
CA ALA A 42 10.39 -0.31 9.42
C ALA A 42 9.72 -0.31 8.02
N ALA A 43 9.38 -1.50 7.51
CA ALA A 43 8.64 -1.61 6.26
C ALA A 43 7.20 -1.07 6.36
N MET A 44 6.51 -1.31 7.48
CA MET A 44 5.19 -0.73 7.73
C MET A 44 5.26 0.79 7.88
N GLU A 45 6.27 1.30 8.59
CA GLU A 45 6.53 2.75 8.71
C GLU A 45 6.76 3.39 7.34
N ALA A 46 7.56 2.78 6.47
CA ALA A 46 7.77 3.26 5.10
C ALA A 46 6.47 3.32 4.27
N VAL A 47 5.50 2.43 4.55
CA VAL A 47 4.18 2.47 3.92
C VAL A 47 3.34 3.64 4.44
N GLU A 48 3.33 3.86 5.75
CA GLU A 48 2.60 4.98 6.37
C GLU A 48 3.19 6.33 5.95
N ASP A 49 4.53 6.46 5.90
CA ASP A 49 5.24 7.66 5.44
C ASP A 49 4.95 7.99 3.96
N ALA A 50 4.70 6.97 3.14
CA ALA A 50 4.28 7.12 1.75
C ALA A 50 2.78 7.48 1.61
N GLY A 51 2.05 7.62 2.72
CA GLY A 51 0.61 7.90 2.74
C GLY A 51 -0.27 6.66 2.58
N GLY A 52 0.31 5.46 2.62
CA GLY A 52 -0.43 4.21 2.64
C GLY A 52 -1.01 3.87 4.02
N VAL A 53 -1.83 2.82 4.06
CA VAL A 53 -2.53 2.36 5.26
C VAL A 53 -2.31 0.87 5.45
N ILE A 54 -1.81 0.48 6.63
CA ILE A 54 -1.72 -0.93 7.02
C ILE A 54 -3.13 -1.45 7.34
N THR A 55 -3.57 -2.47 6.61
CA THR A 55 -4.92 -3.05 6.79
C THR A 55 -4.91 -4.24 7.74
N HIS A 56 -3.79 -4.98 7.79
CA HIS A 56 -3.65 -6.12 8.69
C HIS A 56 -2.19 -6.48 8.91
N LYS A 57 -1.81 -6.84 10.14
CA LYS A 57 -0.51 -7.46 10.45
C LYS A 57 -0.74 -8.93 10.77
N PHE A 58 -0.03 -9.82 10.09
CA PHE A 58 -0.22 -11.26 10.28
C PHE A 58 0.51 -11.75 11.54
N GLU A 59 -0.14 -12.65 12.30
CA GLU A 59 0.48 -13.32 13.45
C GLU A 59 1.19 -14.61 13.05
N LEU A 60 0.65 -15.35 12.07
CA LEU A 60 1.15 -16.67 11.67
C LEU A 60 2.34 -16.61 10.72
N ILE A 61 2.39 -15.59 9.86
CA ILE A 61 3.48 -15.36 8.89
C ILE A 61 4.15 -14.02 9.17
N LYS A 62 5.41 -13.88 8.73
CA LYS A 62 6.13 -12.61 8.79
C LYS A 62 5.65 -11.73 7.65
N GLY A 63 4.77 -10.77 7.93
CA GLY A 63 4.23 -9.90 6.90
C GLY A 63 3.05 -9.06 7.35
N PHE A 64 2.51 -8.30 6.42
CA PHE A 64 1.34 -7.45 6.59
C PHE A 64 0.62 -7.25 5.26
N ALA A 65 -0.63 -6.81 5.32
CA ALA A 65 -1.40 -6.30 4.20
C ALA A 65 -1.56 -4.79 4.34
N ALA A 66 -1.59 -4.10 3.20
CA ALA A 66 -1.72 -2.64 3.16
C ALA A 66 -2.42 -2.17 1.88
N THR A 67 -2.97 -0.96 1.93
CA THR A 67 -3.29 -0.18 0.73
C THR A 67 -2.21 0.89 0.60
N ALA A 68 -1.45 0.90 -0.49
CA ALA A 68 -0.31 1.81 -0.62
C ALA A 68 -0.08 2.29 -2.07
N PRO A 69 0.51 3.48 -2.27
CA PRO A 69 0.97 3.92 -3.58
C PRO A 69 2.05 2.97 -4.14
N MET A 70 2.03 2.73 -5.45
CA MET A 70 3.04 1.86 -6.10
C MET A 70 4.48 2.32 -5.90
N THR A 71 4.70 3.62 -5.64
CA THR A 71 6.02 4.19 -5.37
C THR A 71 6.70 3.59 -4.15
N VAL A 72 5.94 2.98 -3.22
CA VAL A 72 6.52 2.34 -2.04
C VAL A 72 7.18 0.99 -2.36
N PHE A 73 6.86 0.36 -3.49
CA PHE A 73 7.27 -1.02 -3.79
C PHE A 73 8.79 -1.13 -3.95
N ASP A 74 9.39 -0.13 -4.61
CA ASP A 74 10.85 -0.04 -4.76
C ASP A 74 11.54 0.17 -3.41
N THR A 75 10.92 0.97 -2.54
CA THR A 75 11.42 1.23 -1.18
C THR A 75 11.40 -0.05 -0.36
N LEU A 76 10.27 -0.77 -0.34
CA LEU A 76 10.13 -2.05 0.37
C LEU A 76 11.12 -3.11 -0.15
N SER A 77 11.31 -3.17 -1.47
CA SER A 77 12.19 -4.15 -2.11
C SER A 77 13.69 -3.91 -1.85
N THR A 78 14.06 -2.70 -1.41
CA THR A 78 15.44 -2.27 -1.17
C THR A 78 15.76 -2.05 0.32
N LEU A 79 14.75 -2.14 1.20
CA LEU A 79 14.89 -1.87 2.64
C LEU A 79 15.84 -2.85 3.36
N SER A 80 15.98 -4.07 2.82
CA SER A 80 16.92 -5.08 3.32
C SER A 80 17.38 -6.02 2.22
N ASP A 81 18.68 -6.06 1.95
CA ASP A 81 19.26 -7.04 1.02
C ASP A 81 19.19 -8.47 1.54
N LYS A 82 19.23 -8.63 2.87
CA LYS A 82 19.23 -9.95 3.52
C LYS A 82 17.82 -10.52 3.66
N HIS A 83 16.83 -9.68 3.96
CA HIS A 83 15.46 -10.08 4.22
C HIS A 83 14.54 -9.41 3.19
N ARG A 84 14.64 -9.87 1.94
CA ARG A 84 13.81 -9.33 0.86
C ARG A 84 12.37 -9.79 1.00
N PRO A 85 11.38 -8.88 0.85
CA PRO A 85 9.99 -9.26 0.83
C PRO A 85 9.56 -9.88 -0.50
N TRP A 86 8.51 -10.69 -0.46
CA TRP A 86 7.62 -10.95 -1.59
C TRP A 86 6.42 -10.00 -1.49
N ILE A 87 6.18 -9.24 -2.54
CA ILE A 87 5.12 -8.24 -2.62
C ILE A 87 4.16 -8.68 -3.72
N GLU A 88 2.89 -8.87 -3.36
CA GLU A 88 1.84 -9.32 -4.26
C GLU A 88 0.64 -8.38 -4.17
N GLU A 89 -0.08 -8.19 -5.28
CA GLU A 89 -1.35 -7.49 -5.26
C GLU A 89 -2.42 -8.39 -4.64
N ASP A 90 -3.20 -7.85 -3.70
CA ASP A 90 -4.30 -8.60 -3.10
C ASP A 90 -5.38 -8.89 -4.16
N GLN A 91 -5.85 -10.14 -4.20
CA GLN A 91 -6.74 -10.65 -5.24
C GLN A 91 -8.08 -11.07 -4.65
N ILE A 92 -9.15 -10.79 -5.40
CA ILE A 92 -10.48 -11.31 -5.07
C ILE A 92 -10.53 -12.79 -5.44
N VAL A 93 -10.86 -13.62 -4.45
CA VAL A 93 -11.16 -15.03 -4.66
C VAL A 93 -12.67 -15.24 -4.74
N THR A 94 -13.12 -16.07 -5.69
CA THR A 94 -14.53 -16.42 -5.86
C THR A 94 -14.74 -17.91 -5.62
N LEU A 95 -15.95 -18.26 -5.17
CA LEU A 95 -16.34 -19.66 -5.05
C LEU A 95 -16.34 -20.32 -6.43
N ASP A 96 -15.75 -21.52 -6.52
CA ASP A 96 -15.84 -22.35 -7.72
C ASP A 96 -17.08 -23.26 -7.63
N GLY A 97 -17.92 -23.24 -8.67
CA GLY A 97 -19.13 -24.05 -8.77
C GLY A 97 -20.46 -23.27 -8.76
N LYS A 98 -21.56 -24.00 -8.92
CA LYS A 98 -22.93 -23.45 -8.94
C LYS A 98 -23.44 -23.31 -7.50
N LEU A 99 -23.74 -22.08 -7.08
CA LEU A 99 -24.48 -21.84 -5.85
C LEU A 99 -25.82 -22.57 -5.94
N THR A 100 -25.98 -23.68 -5.21
CA THR A 100 -27.27 -24.35 -5.08
C THR A 100 -28.14 -23.43 -4.25
N SER A 101 -29.11 -22.78 -4.90
CA SER A 101 -30.05 -21.81 -4.33
C SER A 101 -30.57 -22.26 -2.96
N GLY A 102 -29.98 -21.73 -1.90
CA GLY A 102 -30.38 -21.97 -0.51
C GLY A 102 -29.94 -20.86 0.46
N GLY A 103 -29.49 -19.72 -0.04
CA GLY A 103 -28.90 -18.68 0.79
C GLY A 103 -29.12 -17.27 0.26
N ASN A 104 -30.38 -16.90 0.03
CA ASN A 104 -30.75 -15.49 -0.06
C ASN A 104 -30.73 -14.90 1.35
N LYS A 105 -29.56 -14.47 1.82
CA LYS A 105 -29.37 -13.49 2.90
C LYS A 105 -28.00 -12.84 2.77
N LEU A 106 -27.91 -11.81 1.93
CA LEU A 106 -27.23 -10.55 2.24
C LEU A 106 -28.09 -9.43 1.64
#